data_AF-A0A5M6DL49-F1
#
_entry.id   AF-A0A5M6DL49-F1
#
_cell.length_a   1.000
_cell.length_b   1.000
_cell.length_c   1.000
_cell.angle_alpha   90.00
_cell.angle_beta   90.00
_cell.angle_gamma   90.00
#
_symmetry.space_group_name_H-M   'P 1'
#
loop_
_entity.id
_entity.type
_entity.pdbx_description
1 polymer ?
#
loop_
_entity_poly.entity_id
_entity_poly.type
_entity_poly.pdbx_seq_one_letter_code
_entity_poly.pdbx_strand_id
1 'polypeptide(L)'
;MSRFNYCALVLFLLGTTSTSAQSSTAEPSTNGPNRDLTFQLVWLIESDDANRIEYDGAARAGLSEQGFDRLVPAGSAMAPISVGEGVSVRGDSRYGQMSVTTSMLNTTEPDEVQVRIELKTTNQSPVSIQTSTRVPLGRWFLVGAADSRVGIPLHADDGKRSVVIMKVQRGPILLD
;
A
#
# COMPACT_ATOMS: atom_id res chain seq x y z
N MET A 1 -12.79 -69.27 43.71
CA MET A 1 -13.03 -69.00 45.14
C MET A 1 -11.77 -68.34 45.70
N SER A 2 -11.69 -67.00 45.67
CA SER A 2 -11.89 -66.06 46.80
C SER A 2 -10.75 -66.16 47.85
N ARG A 3 -9.93 -65.13 48.11
CA ARG A 3 -10.18 -63.94 48.96
C ARG A 3 -9.11 -62.85 48.66
N PHE A 4 -9.44 -61.61 48.32
CA PHE A 4 -9.69 -60.40 49.15
C PHE A 4 -8.50 -59.80 49.95
N ASN A 5 -8.02 -58.65 49.44
CA ASN A 5 -7.48 -57.39 50.03
C ASN A 5 -6.74 -57.40 51.39
N TYR A 6 -5.65 -56.62 51.48
CA TYR A 6 -5.59 -55.34 52.21
C TYR A 6 -4.22 -54.64 52.08
N CYS A 7 -4.26 -53.32 52.31
CA CYS A 7 -3.20 -52.38 52.70
C CYS A 7 -2.40 -51.66 51.60
N ALA A 8 -2.92 -50.48 51.27
CA ALA A 8 -2.18 -49.32 50.81
C ALA A 8 -1.20 -48.80 51.86
N LEU A 9 -0.06 -48.26 51.43
CA LEU A 9 0.57 -47.11 52.08
C LEU A 9 1.31 -46.27 51.02
N VAL A 10 1.22 -44.96 51.23
CA VAL A 10 1.41 -43.85 50.30
C VAL A 10 2.77 -43.17 50.60
N LEU A 11 3.15 -42.22 49.72
CA LEU A 11 4.10 -41.10 49.87
C LEU A 11 5.54 -41.41 49.38
N PHE A 12 6.24 -40.56 48.60
CA PHE A 12 6.15 -39.11 48.47
C PHE A 12 6.98 -38.59 47.25
N LEU A 13 6.45 -37.56 46.59
CA LEU A 13 7.11 -36.30 46.17
C LEU A 13 8.08 -36.20 44.97
N LEU A 14 7.96 -34.99 44.34
CA LEU A 14 8.81 -34.28 43.38
C LEU A 14 8.46 -34.56 41.90
N GLY A 15 7.81 -33.69 41.13
CA GLY A 15 7.74 -32.23 41.18
C GLY A 15 8.72 -31.62 40.18
N THR A 16 8.37 -31.58 38.90
CA THR A 16 8.86 -30.56 37.95
C THR A 16 7.79 -30.30 36.89
N THR A 17 7.05 -29.20 37.07
CA THR A 17 6.27 -28.58 36.01
C THR A 17 7.25 -28.09 34.94
N SER A 18 7.23 -28.74 33.77
CA SER A 18 7.93 -28.21 32.60
C SER A 18 7.09 -27.07 32.01
N THR A 19 7.19 -25.89 32.62
CA THR A 19 6.76 -24.63 32.03
C THR A 19 7.83 -24.25 31.01
N SER A 20 7.60 -24.56 29.74
CA SER A 20 8.36 -23.93 28.66
C SER A 20 7.92 -22.47 28.55
N ALA A 21 8.85 -21.58 28.89
CA ALA A 21 8.68 -20.15 28.76
C ALA A 21 8.37 -19.75 27.30
N GLN A 22 7.29 -18.99 27.12
CA GLN A 22 7.04 -18.23 25.89
C GLN A 22 8.25 -17.36 25.59
N SER A 23 8.98 -17.70 24.54
CA SER A 23 9.78 -16.72 23.81
C SER A 23 8.84 -16.04 22.83
N SER A 24 8.00 -15.12 23.32
CA SER A 24 7.33 -14.19 22.44
C SER A 24 8.42 -13.31 21.87
N THR A 25 8.80 -13.54 20.61
CA THR A 25 9.55 -12.58 19.82
C THR A 25 8.75 -11.29 19.84
N ALA A 26 9.16 -10.35 20.71
CA ALA A 26 8.61 -9.01 20.69
C ALA A 26 8.91 -8.48 19.29
N GLU A 27 7.86 -8.29 18.50
CA GLU A 27 7.92 -7.45 17.32
C GLU A 27 8.61 -6.14 17.72
N PRO A 28 9.49 -5.58 16.87
CA PRO A 28 10.11 -4.31 17.18
C PRO A 28 8.98 -3.31 17.43
N SER A 29 8.77 -2.93 18.69
CA SER A 29 7.78 -1.92 19.03
C SER A 29 8.22 -0.65 18.32
N THR A 30 7.43 -0.27 17.31
CA THR A 30 7.56 0.97 16.57
C THR A 30 7.27 2.10 17.56
N ASN A 31 8.25 2.44 18.40
CA ASN A 31 8.17 3.49 19.42
C ASN A 31 8.27 4.87 18.76
N GLY A 32 7.35 5.15 17.84
CA GLY A 32 6.95 6.48 17.46
C GLY A 32 5.45 6.59 17.67
N PRO A 33 4.90 7.79 17.95
CA PRO A 33 3.45 7.95 18.05
C PRO A 33 2.79 7.38 16.80
N ASN A 34 1.72 6.60 16.98
CA ASN A 34 0.91 6.13 15.86
C ASN A 34 0.36 7.39 15.18
N ARG A 35 0.91 7.72 14.00
CA ARG A 35 0.55 8.95 13.28
C ARG A 35 -0.52 8.57 12.28
N ASP A 36 -1.67 9.21 12.41
CA ASP A 36 -2.69 9.16 11.37
C ASP A 36 -2.19 9.96 10.17
N LEU A 37 -2.19 9.31 9.03
CA LEU A 37 -1.83 9.87 7.74
C LEU A 37 -3.00 9.70 6.79
N THR A 38 -3.00 10.47 5.72
CA THR A 38 -3.91 10.23 4.59
C THR A 38 -3.08 10.14 3.32
N PHE A 39 -3.33 9.13 2.49
CA PHE A 39 -2.77 9.09 1.14
C PHE A 39 -3.81 9.50 0.10
N GLN A 40 -3.32 10.12 -0.97
CA GLN A 40 -4.06 10.43 -2.18
C GLN A 40 -3.27 9.86 -3.34
N LEU A 41 -3.88 8.93 -4.08
CA LEU A 41 -3.28 8.28 -5.23
C LEU A 41 -4.10 8.60 -6.48
N VAL A 42 -3.40 8.87 -7.58
CA VAL A 42 -4.00 9.03 -8.90
C VAL A 42 -3.30 8.09 -9.87
N TRP A 43 -4.10 7.26 -10.53
CA TRP A 43 -3.69 6.47 -11.70
C TRP A 43 -4.01 7.28 -12.96
N LEU A 44 -2.97 7.56 -13.72
CA LEU A 44 -2.99 8.31 -14.95
C LEU A 44 -2.62 7.38 -16.11
N ILE A 45 -3.22 7.62 -17.27
CA ILE A 45 -2.85 6.92 -18.51
C ILE A 45 -2.53 7.92 -19.61
N GLU A 46 -1.63 7.55 -20.51
CA GLU A 46 -1.43 8.26 -21.77
C GLU A 46 -2.65 8.04 -22.66
N SER A 47 -3.09 9.11 -23.31
CA SER A 47 -4.25 9.14 -24.21
C SER A 47 -3.99 10.15 -25.31
N ASP A 48 -4.32 9.82 -26.55
CA ASP A 48 -4.33 10.72 -27.70
C ASP A 48 -5.74 11.24 -28.04
N ASP A 49 -6.78 10.73 -27.39
CA ASP A 49 -8.17 11.16 -27.58
C ASP A 49 -8.37 12.58 -27.03
N ALA A 50 -8.42 13.56 -27.93
CA ALA A 50 -8.59 14.98 -27.64
C ALA A 50 -9.86 15.31 -26.84
N ASN A 51 -10.86 14.42 -26.81
CA ASN A 51 -12.09 14.63 -26.03
C ASN A 51 -11.92 14.33 -24.55
N ARG A 52 -10.73 13.86 -24.12
CA ARG A 52 -10.43 13.58 -22.72
C ARG A 52 -9.88 14.79 -21.99
N ILE A 53 -10.31 14.92 -20.75
CA ILE A 53 -9.80 15.92 -19.82
C ILE A 53 -8.39 15.48 -19.41
N GLU A 54 -7.41 16.27 -19.82
CA GLU A 54 -6.01 16.09 -19.40
C GLU A 54 -5.89 16.36 -17.90
N TYR A 55 -5.00 15.61 -17.25
CA TYR A 55 -4.61 15.87 -15.87
C TYR A 55 -3.87 17.21 -15.79
N ASP A 56 -4.42 18.14 -15.02
CA ASP A 56 -3.88 19.48 -14.77
C ASP A 56 -3.50 19.71 -13.30
N GLY A 57 -3.47 18.63 -12.50
CA GLY A 57 -3.20 18.71 -11.07
C GLY A 57 -1.76 19.08 -10.72
N ALA A 58 -1.50 19.24 -9.42
CA ALA A 58 -0.23 19.79 -8.90
C ALA A 58 1.05 19.02 -9.30
N ALA A 59 0.94 17.75 -9.72
CA ALA A 59 2.10 16.98 -10.20
C ALA A 59 2.38 17.16 -11.70
N ARG A 60 1.55 17.89 -12.46
CA ARG A 60 1.60 17.96 -13.93
C ARG A 60 2.94 18.46 -14.46
N ALA A 61 3.51 19.50 -13.85
CA ALA A 61 4.81 20.04 -14.25
C ALA A 61 5.91 18.99 -14.08
N GLY A 62 5.99 18.37 -12.89
CA GLY A 62 6.97 17.32 -12.63
C GLY A 62 6.79 16.09 -13.52
N LEU A 63 5.55 15.73 -13.87
CA LEU A 63 5.29 14.65 -14.84
C LEU A 63 5.79 15.00 -16.24
N SER A 64 5.57 16.24 -16.70
CA SER A 64 6.09 16.70 -18.01
C SER A 64 7.61 16.65 -18.07
N GLU A 65 8.28 17.10 -17.01
CA GLU A 65 9.75 17.07 -16.92
C GLU A 65 10.32 15.65 -17.01
N GLN A 66 9.54 14.63 -16.60
CA GLN A 66 9.88 13.22 -16.73
C GLN A 66 9.44 12.60 -18.07
N GLY A 67 8.99 13.41 -19.03
CA GLY A 67 8.55 12.97 -20.35
C GLY A 67 7.18 12.28 -20.35
N PHE A 68 6.31 12.62 -19.40
CA PHE A 68 4.90 12.27 -19.45
C PHE A 68 4.09 13.50 -19.83
N ASP A 69 3.72 13.60 -21.10
CA ASP A 69 3.06 14.78 -21.64
C ASP A 69 1.55 14.75 -21.40
N ARG A 70 0.79 14.13 -22.30
CA ARG A 70 -0.67 14.09 -22.21
C ARG A 70 -1.14 12.88 -21.40
N LEU A 71 -1.44 13.12 -20.14
CA LEU A 71 -1.98 12.13 -19.22
C LEU A 71 -3.45 12.44 -18.91
N VAL A 72 -4.27 11.41 -18.79
CA VAL A 72 -5.69 11.53 -18.37
C VAL A 72 -5.93 10.70 -17.11
N PRO A 73 -6.77 11.16 -16.16
CA PRO A 73 -7.13 10.38 -14.99
C PRO A 73 -7.89 9.10 -15.38
N ALA A 74 -7.35 7.95 -14.96
CA ALA A 74 -7.99 6.65 -15.12
C ALA A 74 -8.67 6.18 -13.84
N GLY A 75 -8.10 6.51 -12.67
CA GLY A 75 -8.68 6.22 -11.38
C GLY A 75 -7.98 6.97 -10.25
N SER A 76 -8.59 6.95 -9.07
CA SER A 76 -8.02 7.55 -7.87
C SER A 76 -8.41 6.76 -6.63
N ALA A 77 -7.53 6.75 -5.63
CA ALA A 77 -7.79 6.14 -4.34
C ALA A 77 -7.32 7.09 -3.23
N MET A 78 -8.08 7.15 -2.16
CA MET A 78 -7.77 7.99 -1.01
C MET A 78 -8.30 7.31 0.25
N ALA A 79 -7.46 7.19 1.28
CA ALA A 79 -7.89 6.69 2.57
C ALA A 79 -6.96 7.19 3.71
N PRO A 80 -7.50 7.34 4.92
CA PRO A 80 -6.68 7.46 6.11
C PRO A 80 -5.95 6.14 6.39
N ILE A 81 -4.78 6.22 7.03
CA ILE A 81 -3.95 5.09 7.42
C ILE A 81 -3.12 5.43 8.66
N SER A 82 -3.09 4.53 9.63
CA SER A 82 -2.20 4.63 10.78
C SER A 82 -0.82 4.04 10.43
N VAL A 83 0.26 4.70 10.84
CA VAL A 83 1.62 4.16 10.62
C VAL A 83 1.77 2.79 11.29
N GLY A 84 2.25 1.80 10.54
CA GLY A 84 2.36 0.41 10.97
C GLY A 84 1.19 -0.46 10.54
N GLU A 85 0.08 0.13 10.09
CA GLU A 85 -1.07 -0.60 9.58
C GLU A 85 -1.07 -0.67 8.04
N GLY A 86 -1.82 -1.64 7.51
CA GLY A 86 -2.06 -1.81 6.09
C GLY A 86 -3.49 -1.45 5.74
N VAL A 87 -3.68 -0.81 4.59
CA VAL A 87 -4.99 -0.45 4.05
C VAL A 87 -5.12 -0.95 2.62
N SER A 88 -6.33 -1.36 2.23
CA SER A 88 -6.65 -1.75 0.86
C SER A 88 -7.86 -0.98 0.36
N VAL A 89 -7.75 -0.38 -0.81
CA VAL A 89 -8.80 0.37 -1.50
C VAL A 89 -9.03 -0.26 -2.86
N ARG A 90 -10.30 -0.48 -3.21
CA ARG A 90 -10.70 -0.97 -4.53
C ARG A 90 -11.69 -0.01 -5.16
N GLY A 91 -11.62 0.13 -6.47
CA GLY A 91 -12.55 0.95 -7.24
C GLY A 91 -12.62 0.50 -8.69
N ASP A 92 -13.70 0.88 -9.35
CA ASP A 92 -13.93 0.59 -10.75
C ASP A 92 -13.91 1.90 -11.55
N SER A 93 -13.43 1.81 -12.77
CA SER A 93 -13.40 2.92 -13.73
C SER A 93 -13.77 2.43 -15.12
N ARG A 94 -13.95 3.35 -16.05
CA ARG A 94 -14.12 2.99 -17.47
C ARG A 94 -12.92 2.24 -18.05
N TYR A 95 -11.74 2.38 -17.45
CA TYR A 95 -10.49 1.74 -17.86
C TYR A 95 -10.22 0.45 -17.08
N GLY A 96 -11.20 -0.04 -16.33
CA GLY A 96 -11.10 -1.28 -15.58
C GLY A 96 -11.09 -1.09 -14.07
N GLN A 97 -10.77 -2.19 -13.37
CA GLN A 97 -10.80 -2.23 -11.91
C GLN A 97 -9.41 -1.89 -11.38
N MET A 98 -9.35 -1.16 -10.28
CA MET A 98 -8.12 -0.80 -9.58
C MET A 98 -8.18 -1.33 -8.15
N SER A 99 -7.10 -1.95 -7.70
CA SER A 99 -6.86 -2.35 -6.31
C SER A 99 -5.54 -1.76 -5.85
N VAL A 100 -5.56 -1.06 -4.72
CA VAL A 100 -4.39 -0.48 -4.07
C VAL A 100 -4.27 -1.08 -2.68
N THR A 101 -3.11 -1.64 -2.36
CA THR A 101 -2.75 -2.04 -1.01
C THR A 101 -1.55 -1.21 -0.60
N THR A 102 -1.62 -0.54 0.55
CA THR A 102 -0.56 0.34 1.04
C THR A 102 -0.31 0.10 2.52
N SER A 103 0.95 0.19 2.94
CA SER A 103 1.34 0.34 4.33
C SER A 103 2.42 1.40 4.46
N MET A 104 2.54 1.96 5.65
CA MET A 104 3.49 3.03 5.95
C MET A 104 4.28 2.70 7.21
N LEU A 105 5.56 3.05 7.20
CA LEU A 105 6.46 2.91 8.34
C LEU A 105 7.13 4.25 8.63
N ASN A 106 7.37 4.51 9.92
CA ASN A 106 8.16 5.66 10.34
C ASN A 106 9.59 5.56 9.79
N THR A 107 10.18 6.71 9.50
CA THR A 107 11.61 6.83 9.21
C THR A 107 12.32 7.56 10.35
N THR A 108 13.64 7.70 10.25
CA THR A 108 14.41 8.54 11.16
C THR A 108 14.13 10.04 10.96
N GLU A 109 13.61 10.43 9.80
CA GLU A 109 13.29 11.81 9.47
C GLU A 109 11.83 12.14 9.84
N PRO A 110 11.57 13.26 10.54
CA PRO A 110 10.24 13.56 11.08
C PRO A 110 9.19 13.82 9.99
N ASP A 111 9.61 14.31 8.83
CA ASP A 111 8.77 14.68 7.69
C ASP A 111 8.81 13.67 6.54
N GLU A 112 9.36 12.47 6.77
CA GLU A 112 9.36 11.38 5.79
C GLU A 112 8.75 10.10 6.35
N VAL A 113 8.12 9.35 5.44
CA VAL A 113 7.60 8.01 5.72
C VAL A 113 8.12 7.03 4.69
N GLN A 114 8.37 5.79 5.11
CA GLN A 114 8.59 4.71 4.17
C GLN A 114 7.24 4.16 3.76
N VAL A 115 6.93 4.31 2.48
CA VAL A 115 5.73 3.78 1.86
C VAL A 115 6.06 2.41 1.27
N ARG A 116 5.16 1.45 1.45
CA ARG A 116 5.07 0.25 0.63
C ARG A 116 3.70 0.24 -0.03
N ILE A 117 3.68 0.12 -1.34
CA ILE A 117 2.47 0.16 -2.14
C ILE A 117 2.49 -0.94 -3.19
N GLU A 118 1.33 -1.57 -3.36
CA GLU A 118 1.01 -2.46 -4.45
C GLU A 118 -0.25 -1.93 -5.13
N LEU A 119 -0.15 -1.64 -6.42
CA LEU A 119 -1.27 -1.25 -7.26
C LEU A 119 -1.43 -2.28 -8.37
N LYS A 120 -2.67 -2.74 -8.54
CA LYS A 120 -3.08 -3.65 -9.61
C LYS A 120 -4.27 -3.06 -10.33
N THR A 121 -4.21 -3.02 -11.66
CA THR A 121 -5.36 -2.73 -12.50
C THR A 121 -5.66 -3.92 -13.41
N THR A 122 -6.94 -4.15 -13.67
CA THR A 122 -7.41 -5.23 -14.56
C THR A 122 -8.35 -4.67 -15.60
N ASN A 123 -8.38 -5.32 -16.77
CA ASN A 123 -9.18 -4.95 -17.95
C ASN A 123 -8.70 -3.67 -18.63
N GLN A 124 -8.75 -3.62 -19.97
CA GLN A 124 -8.37 -2.50 -20.87
C GLN A 124 -6.92 -1.97 -20.76
N SER A 125 -6.41 -1.71 -19.56
CA SER A 125 -5.06 -1.21 -19.30
C SER A 125 -4.47 -1.88 -18.05
N PRO A 126 -4.09 -3.17 -18.13
CA PRO A 126 -3.59 -3.91 -16.98
C PRO A 126 -2.20 -3.41 -16.56
N VAL A 127 -2.07 -3.07 -15.28
CA VAL A 127 -0.85 -2.53 -14.67
C VAL A 127 -0.64 -3.23 -13.34
N SER A 128 0.62 -3.59 -13.05
CA SER A 128 1.02 -4.06 -11.72
C SER A 128 2.26 -3.28 -11.30
N ILE A 129 2.12 -2.46 -10.27
CA ILE A 129 3.21 -1.68 -9.69
C ILE A 129 3.37 -2.11 -8.23
N GLN A 130 4.58 -2.51 -7.88
CA GLN A 130 4.95 -2.74 -6.50
C GLN A 130 6.18 -1.90 -6.18
N THR A 131 6.10 -1.10 -5.14
CA THR A 131 7.16 -0.15 -4.81
C THR A 131 7.28 0.00 -3.31
N SER A 132 8.53 0.13 -2.84
CA SER A 132 8.80 0.61 -1.50
C SER A 132 9.83 1.73 -1.57
N THR A 133 9.49 2.89 -1.04
CA THR A 133 10.35 4.08 -1.11
C THR A 133 10.09 5.02 0.06
N ARG A 134 11.10 5.81 0.42
CA ARG A 134 10.97 6.89 1.41
C ARG A 134 10.48 8.14 0.70
N VAL A 135 9.49 8.80 1.27
CA VAL A 135 8.85 9.95 0.64
C VAL A 135 8.63 11.08 1.64
N PRO A 136 8.81 12.34 1.21
CA PRO A 136 8.45 13.49 2.01
C PRO A 136 6.92 13.63 2.10
N LEU A 137 6.44 13.97 3.30
CA LEU A 137 5.04 14.31 3.52
C LEU A 137 4.67 15.60 2.79
N GLY A 138 3.41 15.69 2.36
CA GLY A 138 2.85 16.87 1.71
C GLY A 138 3.24 17.06 0.25
N ARG A 139 4.05 16.16 -0.34
CA ARG A 139 4.49 16.26 -1.74
C ARG A 139 3.98 15.09 -2.59
N TRP A 140 3.70 15.39 -3.86
CA TRP A 140 3.45 14.37 -4.85
C TRP A 140 4.76 13.68 -5.25
N PHE A 141 4.71 12.37 -5.40
CA PHE A 141 5.83 11.57 -5.90
C PHE A 141 5.33 10.52 -6.89
N LEU A 142 6.22 10.09 -7.76
CA LEU A 142 5.99 8.98 -8.67
C LEU A 142 6.07 7.67 -7.89
N VAL A 143 4.96 6.93 -7.83
CA VAL A 143 4.94 5.57 -7.29
C VAL A 143 5.59 4.63 -8.29
N GLY A 144 5.21 4.76 -9.56
CA GLY A 144 5.77 3.97 -10.65
C GLY A 144 5.09 4.30 -11.96
N ALA A 145 5.69 3.81 -13.03
CA ALA A 145 5.11 3.85 -14.36
C ALA A 145 5.18 2.44 -14.95
N ALA A 146 4.17 2.09 -15.74
CA ALA A 146 4.14 0.87 -16.53
C ALA A 146 3.97 1.26 -17.99
N ASP A 147 4.80 0.69 -18.85
CA ASP A 147 4.72 0.84 -20.29
C ASP A 147 4.32 -0.52 -20.88
N SER A 148 3.18 -0.58 -21.55
CA SER A 148 2.68 -1.81 -22.18
C SER A 148 3.10 -1.92 -23.66
N ARG A 149 4.05 -1.09 -24.15
CA ARG A 149 4.62 -1.09 -25.52
C ARG A 149 5.42 -2.35 -25.91
N VAL A 150 4.95 -3.54 -25.56
CA VAL A 150 5.45 -4.77 -26.18
C VAL A 150 4.82 -4.89 -27.58
N GLY A 151 5.52 -4.40 -28.60
CA GLY A 151 5.27 -4.76 -30.01
C GLY A 151 4.17 -3.99 -30.76
N ILE A 152 3.82 -2.76 -30.38
CA ILE A 152 2.79 -1.96 -31.07
C ILE A 152 3.36 -0.59 -31.52
N PRO A 153 3.05 -0.09 -32.73
CA PRO A 153 3.54 1.19 -33.25
C PRO A 153 3.18 2.41 -32.38
N LEU A 154 3.95 3.50 -32.55
CA LEU A 154 3.99 4.76 -31.81
C LEU A 154 2.67 5.60 -31.74
N HIS A 155 1.54 5.10 -32.25
CA HIS A 155 0.22 5.75 -32.13
C HIS A 155 -0.65 4.94 -31.17
N ALA A 156 -1.08 5.56 -30.08
CA ALA A 156 -1.56 4.87 -28.91
C ALA A 156 -2.98 5.26 -28.48
N ASP A 157 -3.97 4.43 -28.85
CA ASP A 157 -5.27 4.37 -28.15
C ASP A 157 -5.04 4.34 -26.63
N ASP A 158 -5.93 4.97 -25.84
CA ASP A 158 -5.88 5.08 -24.38
C ASP A 158 -5.19 3.89 -23.67
N GLY A 159 -4.25 4.16 -22.76
CA GLY A 159 -3.78 3.16 -21.80
C GLY A 159 -2.47 2.42 -22.11
N LYS A 160 -1.73 2.81 -23.16
CA LYS A 160 -0.44 2.15 -23.51
C LYS A 160 0.72 2.51 -22.57
N ARG A 161 0.65 3.66 -21.89
CA ARG A 161 1.55 4.03 -20.80
C ARG A 161 0.70 4.46 -19.61
N SER A 162 1.04 3.96 -18.44
CA SER A 162 0.34 4.26 -17.19
C SER A 162 1.32 4.80 -16.17
N VAL A 163 0.87 5.78 -15.39
CA VAL A 163 1.65 6.42 -14.33
C VAL A 163 0.82 6.45 -13.08
N VAL A 164 1.45 6.17 -11.94
CA VAL A 164 0.81 6.28 -10.64
C VAL A 164 1.58 7.31 -9.84
N ILE A 165 0.87 8.33 -9.39
CA ILE A 165 1.39 9.33 -8.47
C ILE A 165 0.67 9.21 -7.13
N MET A 166 1.38 9.52 -6.06
CA MET A 166 0.81 9.54 -4.72
C MET A 166 1.30 10.75 -3.94
N LYS A 167 0.46 11.23 -3.04
CA LYS A 167 0.78 12.22 -2.01
C LYS A 167 0.37 11.65 -0.67
N VAL A 168 1.23 11.76 0.33
CA VAL A 168 0.92 11.38 1.71
C VAL A 168 0.90 12.66 2.55
N GLN A 169 -0.11 12.83 3.40
CA GLN A 169 -0.31 14.01 4.23
C GLN A 169 -0.51 13.60 5.69
N ARG A 170 -0.22 14.51 6.61
CA ARG A 170 -0.49 14.30 8.04
C ARG A 170 -1.96 14.50 8.34
N GLY A 171 -2.49 13.65 9.22
CA GLY A 171 -3.84 13.77 9.74
C GLY A 171 -4.93 13.36 8.76
N PRO A 172 -6.19 13.43 9.21
CA PRO A 172 -7.36 13.19 8.38
C PRO A 172 -7.61 14.38 7.43
N ILE A 173 -8.40 14.12 6.39
CA ILE A 173 -8.98 15.19 5.56
C ILE A 173 -10.22 15.72 6.27
N LEU A 174 -10.21 17.03 6.56
CA LEU A 174 -11.37 17.77 7.09
C LEU A 174 -12.20 18.31 5.92
N LEU A 175 -13.53 18.33 6.08
CA LEU A 175 -14.49 18.66 5.02
C LEU A 175 -15.36 19.88 5.34
N ASP A 176 -15.11 20.53 6.47
CA ASP A 176 -15.90 21.62 7.06
C ASP A 176 -15.14 22.95 7.14
#